data_AF-A0A9D7TT18-F1
#
_entry.id   AF-A0A9D7TT18-F1
#
_cell.length_a   1.000
_cell.length_b   1.000
_cell.length_c   1.000
_cell.angle_alpha   90.00
_cell.angle_beta   90.00
_cell.angle_gamma   90.00
#
_symmetry.space_group_name_H-M   'P 1'
#
loop_
_entity.id
_entity.type
_entity.pdbx_description
1 polymer ?
#
loop_
_entity_poly.entity_id
_entity_poly.type
_entity_poly.pdbx_seq_one_letter_code
_entity_poly.pdbx_strand_id
1 'polypeptide(L)'
;MSKHSDDKRTFPYLRKPWILETIFFFVVLWQESFRLSSRTSHKILPLTKRLQHIYYYNFGDFVNGYVIAFIVDGVSNLFLFKQRESYKLLGFKISTRKNAFLASLISIFVVAIFELTQSTSTTSDINDIPAGVLGAILYFFIRLLALKLTSEYGKASK
;
A
#
# COMPACT_ATOMS: atom_id res chain seq x y z
N MET A 1 -4.45 -40.82 28.97
CA MET A 1 -5.16 -40.65 27.69
C MET A 1 -5.24 -39.16 27.36
N SER A 2 -4.71 -38.81 26.18
CA SER A 2 -4.75 -37.54 25.45
C SER A 2 -4.67 -36.20 26.23
N LYS A 3 -3.45 -35.67 26.40
CA LYS A 3 -3.19 -34.23 26.34
C LYS A 3 -2.94 -33.89 24.87
N HIS A 4 -3.99 -33.60 24.11
CA HIS A 4 -3.81 -32.86 22.87
C HIS A 4 -3.44 -31.43 23.27
N SER A 5 -2.14 -31.16 23.24
CA SER A 5 -1.58 -29.83 23.28
C SER A 5 -2.28 -28.99 22.22
N ASP A 6 -3.01 -27.96 22.66
CA ASP A 6 -3.43 -26.85 21.82
C ASP A 6 -2.18 -26.27 21.15
N ASP A 7 -1.92 -26.77 19.95
CA ASP A 7 -0.94 -26.27 19.02
C ASP A 7 -1.44 -24.90 18.54
N LYS A 8 -1.24 -23.88 19.39
CA LYS A 8 -1.29 -22.49 19.00
C LYS A 8 -0.20 -22.32 17.95
N ARG A 9 -0.53 -22.58 16.69
CA ARG A 9 0.29 -22.28 15.51
C ARG A 9 0.46 -20.77 15.42
N THR A 10 1.27 -20.20 16.30
CA THR A 10 1.70 -18.82 16.22
C THR A 10 2.66 -18.77 15.05
N PHE A 11 2.22 -18.23 13.92
CA PHE A 11 3.07 -18.01 12.76
C PHE A 11 4.06 -16.87 13.07
N PRO A 12 5.32 -17.16 13.43
CA PRO A 12 6.23 -16.13 13.94
C PRO A 12 6.61 -15.12 12.85
N TYR A 13 6.50 -15.51 11.58
CA TYR A 13 6.76 -14.67 10.42
C TYR A 13 5.70 -13.57 10.24
N LEU A 14 4.42 -13.83 10.52
CA LEU A 14 3.35 -12.80 10.44
C LEU A 14 3.53 -11.64 11.45
N ARG A 15 4.52 -11.72 12.35
CA ARG A 15 4.87 -10.65 13.29
C ARG A 15 5.68 -9.50 12.67
N LYS A 16 6.02 -9.60 11.39
CA LYS A 16 6.79 -8.58 10.67
C LYS A 16 5.85 -7.74 9.79
N PRO A 17 5.80 -6.40 9.95
CA PRO A 17 4.79 -5.57 9.29
C PRO A 17 4.92 -5.62 7.76
N TRP A 18 6.15 -5.77 7.27
CA TRP A 18 6.43 -5.87 5.83
C TRP A 18 5.79 -7.07 5.14
N ILE A 19 5.46 -8.16 5.85
CA ILE A 19 4.84 -9.33 5.21
C ILE A 19 3.45 -8.96 4.65
N LEU A 20 2.65 -8.24 5.44
CA LEU A 20 1.33 -7.81 5.00
C LEU A 20 1.46 -6.87 3.79
N GLU A 21 2.38 -5.90 3.87
CA GLU A 21 2.66 -4.97 2.77
C GLU A 21 3.10 -5.71 1.50
N THR A 22 3.96 -6.73 1.61
CA THR A 22 4.40 -7.56 0.47
C THR A 22 3.26 -8.38 -0.11
N ILE A 23 2.41 -9.01 0.72
CA ILE A 23 1.26 -9.77 0.24
C ILE A 23 0.33 -8.86 -0.57
N PHE A 24 -0.04 -7.71 -0.02
CA PHE A 24 -0.91 -6.77 -0.72
C PHE A 24 -0.27 -6.18 -1.98
N PHE A 25 1.05 -5.93 -1.95
CA PHE A 25 1.79 -5.51 -3.14
C PHE A 25 1.63 -6.52 -4.29
N PHE A 26 1.84 -7.82 -4.03
CA PHE A 26 1.65 -8.84 -5.06
C PHE A 26 0.19 -9.02 -5.48
N VAL A 27 -0.76 -8.85 -4.56
CA VAL A 27 -2.20 -8.88 -4.89
C VAL A 27 -2.57 -7.75 -5.86
N VAL A 28 -2.09 -6.53 -5.62
CA VAL A 28 -2.33 -5.37 -6.50
C VAL A 28 -1.69 -5.59 -7.87
N LEU A 29 -0.44 -6.08 -7.94
CA LEU A 29 0.22 -6.39 -9.22
C LEU A 29 -0.45 -7.54 -9.98
N TRP A 30 -0.95 -8.54 -9.26
CA TRP A 30 -1.70 -9.64 -9.87
C TRP A 30 -3.03 -9.13 -10.48
N GLN A 31 -3.75 -8.26 -9.77
CA GLN A 31 -4.97 -7.62 -10.29
C GLN A 31 -4.67 -6.78 -11.53
N GLU A 32 -3.55 -6.07 -11.56
CA GLU A 32 -3.14 -5.30 -12.74
C GLU A 32 -2.80 -6.19 -13.93
N SER A 33 -2.07 -7.29 -13.68
CA SER A 33 -1.76 -8.28 -14.71
C SER A 33 -3.04 -8.91 -15.28
N PHE A 34 -4.02 -9.20 -14.42
CA PHE A 34 -5.33 -9.72 -14.84
C PHE A 34 -6.13 -8.69 -15.66
N ARG A 35 -6.12 -7.40 -15.25
CA ARG A 35 -6.74 -6.31 -15.99
C ARG A 35 -6.16 -6.22 -17.40
N LEU A 36 -4.84 -6.17 -17.52
CA LEU A 36 -4.13 -6.07 -18.80
C LEU A 36 -4.47 -7.28 -19.69
N SER A 37 -4.36 -8.50 -19.16
CA SER A 37 -4.70 -9.73 -19.89
C SER A 37 -6.18 -9.74 -20.37
N SER A 38 -7.10 -9.31 -19.51
CA SER A 38 -8.53 -9.25 -19.84
C SER A 38 -8.85 -8.18 -20.89
N ARG A 39 -8.20 -7.01 -20.81
CA ARG A 39 -8.33 -5.93 -21.80
C ARG A 39 -7.79 -6.35 -23.16
N THR A 40 -6.60 -6.97 -23.20
CA THR A 40 -5.97 -7.45 -24.44
C THR A 40 -6.78 -8.57 -25.10
N SER A 41 -7.48 -9.39 -24.32
CA SER A 41 -8.34 -10.46 -24.83
C SER A 41 -9.77 -10.03 -25.17
N HIS A 42 -10.10 -8.72 -25.07
CA HIS A 42 -11.44 -8.16 -25.29
C HIS A 42 -12.56 -8.88 -24.50
N LYS A 43 -12.23 -9.56 -23.40
CA LYS A 43 -13.20 -10.31 -22.60
C LYS A 43 -14.09 -9.34 -21.85
N ILE A 44 -15.40 -9.50 -21.99
CA ILE A 44 -16.35 -8.73 -21.18
C ILE A 44 -16.35 -9.35 -19.78
N LEU A 45 -15.93 -8.58 -18.77
CA LEU A 45 -16.04 -9.01 -17.37
C LEU A 45 -17.53 -9.11 -17.00
N PRO A 46 -17.94 -10.05 -16.13
CA PRO A 46 -19.32 -10.20 -15.67
C PRO A 46 -19.70 -9.09 -14.67
N LEU A 47 -19.48 -7.84 -15.05
CA LEU A 47 -19.68 -6.63 -14.28
C LEU A 47 -20.50 -5.64 -15.10
N THR A 48 -21.04 -4.62 -14.44
CA THR A 48 -21.75 -3.55 -15.17
C THR A 48 -20.79 -2.79 -16.08
N LYS A 49 -21.29 -2.27 -17.22
CA LYS A 49 -20.47 -1.49 -18.18
C LYS A 49 -19.70 -0.34 -17.51
N ARG A 50 -20.30 0.30 -16.49
CA ARG A 50 -19.67 1.38 -15.72
C ARG A 50 -18.50 0.87 -14.87
N LEU A 51 -18.66 -0.25 -14.16
CA LEU A 51 -17.58 -0.85 -13.38
C LEU A 51 -16.44 -1.37 -14.28
N GLN A 52 -16.79 -1.93 -15.43
CA GLN A 52 -15.82 -2.39 -16.42
C GLN A 52 -15.00 -1.22 -16.98
N HIS A 53 -15.63 -0.08 -17.26
CA HIS A 53 -14.93 1.13 -17.68
C HIS A 53 -13.96 1.62 -16.59
N ILE A 54 -14.42 1.77 -15.34
CA ILE A 54 -13.55 2.17 -14.22
C ILE A 54 -12.38 1.20 -14.07
N TYR A 55 -12.64 -0.10 -14.13
CA TYR A 55 -11.60 -1.11 -13.97
C TYR A 55 -10.59 -1.10 -15.13
N TYR A 56 -10.99 -0.87 -16.38
CA TYR A 56 -10.04 -0.89 -17.49
C TYR A 56 -9.26 0.40 -17.70
N TYR A 57 -9.83 1.54 -17.33
CA TYR A 57 -9.23 2.84 -17.62
C TYR A 57 -8.58 3.47 -16.39
N ASN A 58 -9.20 3.42 -15.21
CA ASN A 58 -8.68 4.11 -14.01
C ASN A 58 -7.86 3.21 -13.07
N PHE A 59 -7.98 1.87 -13.18
CA PHE A 59 -7.27 0.96 -12.28
C PHE A 59 -5.76 0.95 -12.50
N GLY A 60 -5.29 1.28 -13.71
CA GLY A 60 -3.86 1.41 -14.00
C GLY A 60 -3.21 2.50 -13.15
N ASP A 61 -3.82 3.68 -13.10
CA ASP A 61 -3.33 4.82 -12.31
C ASP A 61 -3.43 4.55 -10.81
N PHE A 62 -4.49 3.84 -10.39
CA PHE A 62 -4.60 3.33 -9.03
C PHE A 62 -3.42 2.43 -8.64
N VAL A 63 -3.06 1.47 -9.50
CA VAL A 63 -1.92 0.58 -9.26
C VAL A 63 -0.62 1.38 -9.25
N ASN A 64 -0.48 2.34 -10.16
CA ASN A 64 0.70 3.20 -10.24
C ASN A 64 0.89 4.01 -8.94
N GLY A 65 -0.16 4.71 -8.49
CA GLY A 65 -0.14 5.46 -7.23
C GLY A 65 0.13 4.57 -6.01
N TYR A 66 -0.39 3.35 -5.99
CA TYR A 66 -0.08 2.36 -4.94
C TYR A 66 1.41 1.99 -4.94
N VAL A 67 1.98 1.65 -6.10
CA VAL A 67 3.38 1.23 -6.23
C VAL A 67 4.34 2.37 -5.91
N ILE A 68 4.07 3.59 -6.40
CA ILE A 68 4.84 4.78 -6.05
C ILE A 68 4.81 5.01 -4.54
N ALA A 69 3.63 4.91 -3.91
CA ALA A 69 3.52 5.10 -2.47
C ALA A 69 4.31 4.05 -1.66
N PHE A 70 4.31 2.79 -2.12
CA PHE A 70 5.11 1.70 -1.55
C PHE A 70 6.61 1.97 -1.65
N ILE A 71 7.09 2.39 -2.83
CA ILE A 71 8.51 2.70 -3.05
C ILE A 71 8.94 3.90 -2.22
N VAL A 72 8.15 4.99 -2.23
CA VAL A 72 8.47 6.22 -1.50
C VAL A 72 8.49 5.98 0.01
N ASP A 73 7.59 5.18 0.59
CA ASP A 73 7.68 4.79 1.99
C ASP A 73 8.93 3.96 2.28
N GLY A 74 9.27 3.00 1.41
CA GLY A 74 10.48 2.18 1.53
C GLY A 74 11.76 3.03 1.51
N VAL A 75 11.88 3.93 0.54
CA VAL A 75 13.01 4.87 0.38
C VAL A 75 13.06 5.85 1.54
N SER A 76 11.93 6.43 1.95
CA SER A 76 11.86 7.33 3.10
C SER A 76 12.31 6.62 4.37
N ASN A 77 11.88 5.37 4.60
CA ASN A 77 12.32 4.58 5.75
C ASN A 77 13.81 4.19 5.69
N LEU A 78 14.35 3.96 4.50
CA LEU A 78 15.76 3.63 4.31
C LEU A 78 16.68 4.83 4.57
N PHE A 79 16.36 6.00 3.98
CA PHE A 79 17.23 7.16 4.00
C PHE A 79 16.94 8.14 5.15
N LEU A 80 15.67 8.38 5.47
CA LEU A 80 15.27 9.36 6.49
C LEU A 80 15.15 8.73 7.88
N PHE A 81 14.76 7.45 7.96
CA PHE A 81 14.36 6.81 9.22
C PHE A 81 15.15 5.54 9.59
N LYS A 82 16.47 5.51 9.33
CA LYS A 82 17.44 4.44 9.69
C LYS A 82 16.99 3.54 10.85
N GLN A 83 16.54 2.32 10.57
CA GLN A 83 16.03 1.25 11.47
C GLN A 83 16.46 1.33 12.96
N ARG A 84 15.86 2.21 13.76
CA ARG A 84 16.00 2.22 15.24
C ARG A 84 14.64 2.43 15.86
N GLU A 85 14.35 1.71 16.95
CA GLU A 85 13.04 1.66 17.63
C GLU A 85 12.49 3.02 18.11
N SER A 86 13.29 4.08 18.08
CA SER A 86 12.83 5.45 18.26
C SER A 86 13.77 6.45 17.60
N TYR A 87 13.20 7.30 16.75
CA TYR A 87 13.96 8.30 15.99
C TYR A 87 13.92 9.64 16.68
N LYS A 88 15.04 10.38 16.65
CA LYS A 88 15.06 11.82 16.93
C LYS A 88 15.16 12.57 15.60
N LEU A 89 14.06 13.12 15.10
CA LEU A 89 14.10 14.08 13.99
C LEU A 89 14.13 15.49 14.62
N LEU A 90 15.17 16.30 14.35
CA LEU A 90 15.36 17.62 14.97
C LEU A 90 15.27 17.59 16.51
N GLY A 91 15.74 16.49 17.14
CA GLY A 91 15.67 16.31 18.60
C GLY A 91 14.36 15.72 19.14
N PHE A 92 13.31 15.60 18.33
CA PHE A 92 12.00 15.07 18.76
C PHE A 92 11.88 13.56 18.58
N LYS A 93 11.48 12.84 19.65
CA LYS A 93 11.21 11.40 19.60
C LYS A 93 9.95 11.11 18.76
N ILE A 94 10.12 10.64 17.53
CA ILE A 94 9.02 10.25 16.65
C ILE A 94 8.75 8.75 16.84
N SER A 95 7.49 8.41 17.12
CA SER A 95 7.05 7.02 17.20
C SER A 95 6.88 6.40 15.81
N THR A 96 6.98 5.08 15.69
CA THR A 96 6.85 4.34 14.42
C THR A 96 5.54 4.65 13.69
N ARG A 97 4.45 4.93 14.43
CA ARG A 97 3.15 5.34 13.84
C ARG A 97 3.19 6.74 13.24
N LYS A 98 3.80 7.70 13.94
CA LYS A 98 3.97 9.07 13.43
C LYS A 98 4.89 9.09 12.22
N ASN A 99 5.91 8.24 12.21
CA ASN A 99 6.78 8.05 11.06
C ASN A 99 6.02 7.51 9.84
N ALA A 100 5.24 6.44 10.01
CA ALA A 100 4.42 5.88 8.95
C ALA A 100 3.41 6.90 8.38
N PHE A 101 2.83 7.74 9.25
CA PHE A 101 1.96 8.84 8.82
C PHE A 101 2.73 9.87 7.98
N LEU A 102 3.90 10.30 8.43
CA LEU A 102 4.72 11.29 7.72
C LEU A 102 5.19 10.76 6.35
N ALA A 103 5.67 9.51 6.31
CA ALA A 103 6.09 8.85 5.09
C ALA A 103 4.91 8.69 4.10
N SER A 104 3.71 8.42 4.61
CA SER A 104 2.51 8.32 3.78
C SER A 104 2.05 9.68 3.25
N LEU A 105 2.17 10.75 4.04
CA LEU A 105 1.93 12.11 3.55
C LEU A 105 2.91 12.48 2.43
N ILE A 106 4.19 12.12 2.58
CA ILE A 106 5.20 12.32 1.53
C ILE A 106 4.83 11.52 0.28
N SER A 107 4.48 10.24 0.43
CA SER A 107 4.03 9.39 -0.68
C SER A 107 2.83 9.98 -1.42
N ILE A 108 1.80 10.44 -0.70
CA ILE A 108 0.61 11.05 -1.31
C ILE A 108 0.98 12.32 -2.05
N PHE A 109 1.85 13.16 -1.47
CA PHE A 109 2.30 14.39 -2.11
C PHE A 109 3.13 14.13 -3.38
N VAL A 110 4.03 13.13 -3.34
CA VAL A 110 4.83 12.71 -4.49
C VAL A 110 3.95 12.14 -5.59
N VAL A 111 2.97 11.29 -5.25
CA VAL A 111 1.99 10.76 -6.22
C VAL A 111 1.19 11.90 -6.83
N ALA A 112 0.67 12.83 -6.02
CA ALA A 112 -0.09 13.96 -6.52
C ALA A 112 0.74 14.84 -7.48
N ILE A 113 2.01 15.13 -7.15
CA ILE A 113 2.90 15.87 -8.04
C ILE A 113 3.15 15.07 -9.32
N PHE A 114 3.47 13.78 -9.22
CA PHE A 114 3.77 12.94 -10.37
C PHE A 114 2.60 12.92 -11.37
N GLU A 115 1.39 12.65 -10.86
CA GLU A 115 0.16 12.63 -11.67
C GLU A 115 -0.14 14.02 -12.26
N LEU A 116 0.03 15.11 -11.49
CA LEU A 116 -0.14 16.48 -11.97
C LEU A 116 0.86 16.86 -13.08
N THR A 117 2.09 16.33 -13.03
CA THR A 117 3.11 16.63 -14.04
C THR A 117 2.81 15.91 -15.35
N GLN A 118 2.32 14.66 -15.27
CA GLN A 118 1.91 13.85 -16.43
C GLN A 118 0.59 14.36 -17.05
N SER A 119 -0.32 14.90 -16.24
CA SER A 119 -1.66 15.37 -16.64
C SER A 119 -1.68 16.66 -17.48
N THR A 120 -0.53 17.25 -17.82
CA THR A 120 -0.45 18.57 -18.45
C THR A 120 -0.93 18.64 -19.91
N SER A 121 -1.40 17.54 -20.50
CA SER A 121 -1.70 17.46 -21.94
C SER A 121 -3.18 17.34 -22.33
N THR A 122 -4.10 16.80 -21.51
CA THR A 122 -5.55 16.80 -21.82
C THR A 122 -6.47 16.80 -20.58
N THR A 123 -7.72 17.26 -20.73
CA THR A 123 -8.79 17.23 -19.69
C THR A 123 -9.18 15.82 -19.23
N SER A 124 -8.85 14.78 -20.00
CA SER A 124 -9.03 13.39 -19.59
C SER A 124 -8.10 13.04 -18.42
N ASP A 125 -6.86 13.55 -18.46
CA ASP A 125 -5.78 13.16 -17.55
C ASP A 125 -5.99 13.69 -16.11
N ILE A 126 -6.77 14.77 -15.96
CA ILE A 126 -7.11 15.32 -14.63
C ILE A 126 -8.06 14.37 -13.87
N ASN A 127 -8.87 13.58 -14.57
CA ASN A 127 -9.78 12.60 -13.96
C ASN A 127 -9.05 11.33 -13.48
N ASP A 128 -7.78 11.19 -13.81
CA ASP A 128 -6.96 10.03 -13.44
C ASP A 128 -6.20 10.28 -12.11
N ILE A 129 -5.97 11.54 -11.75
CA ILE A 129 -5.37 11.95 -10.47
C ILE A 129 -6.09 11.35 -9.24
N PRO A 130 -7.44 11.36 -9.13
CA PRO A 130 -8.13 10.73 -8.02
C PRO A 130 -7.83 9.23 -7.89
N ALA A 131 -7.64 8.52 -9.01
CA ALA A 131 -7.35 7.09 -8.99
C ALA A 131 -5.96 6.81 -8.42
N GLY A 132 -4.93 7.55 -8.86
CA GLY A 132 -3.58 7.46 -8.29
C GLY A 132 -3.53 7.79 -6.79
N VAL A 133 -4.23 8.85 -6.37
CA VAL A 133 -4.35 9.22 -4.95
C VAL A 133 -5.04 8.13 -4.14
N LEU A 134 -6.11 7.50 -4.67
CA LEU A 134 -6.77 6.38 -4.01
C LEU A 134 -5.84 5.17 -3.83
N GLY A 135 -4.96 4.91 -4.80
CA GLY A 135 -3.92 3.88 -4.69
C GLY A 135 -2.97 4.14 -3.52
N ALA A 136 -2.49 5.38 -3.40
CA ALA A 136 -1.62 5.80 -2.30
C ALA A 136 -2.32 5.71 -0.93
N ILE A 137 -3.59 6.11 -0.86
CA ILE A 137 -4.42 6.00 0.35
C ILE A 137 -4.59 4.54 0.77
N LEU A 138 -4.85 3.62 -0.18
CA LEU A 138 -4.97 2.20 0.13
C LEU A 138 -3.67 1.67 0.75
N TYR A 139 -2.51 2.02 0.15
CA TYR A 139 -1.22 1.61 0.70
C TYR A 139 -1.03 2.10 2.15
N PHE A 140 -1.39 3.35 2.44
CA PHE A 140 -1.36 3.88 3.82
C PHE A 140 -2.21 3.06 4.79
N PHE A 141 -3.42 2.66 4.41
CA PHE A 141 -4.26 1.81 5.26
C PHE A 141 -3.65 0.44 5.51
N ILE A 142 -3.04 -0.19 4.51
CA ILE A 142 -2.34 -1.47 4.66
C ILE A 142 -1.14 -1.30 5.61
N ARG A 143 -0.38 -0.22 5.49
CA ARG A 143 0.72 0.12 6.38
C ARG A 143 0.27 0.29 7.83
N LEU A 144 -0.83 1.01 8.05
CA LEU A 144 -1.42 1.15 9.39
C LEU A 144 -1.90 -0.19 9.96
N LEU A 145 -2.54 -1.02 9.13
CA LEU A 145 -3.01 -2.34 9.52
C LEU A 145 -1.83 -3.26 9.89
N ALA A 146 -0.77 -3.25 9.09
CA ALA A 146 0.47 -3.99 9.33
C ALA A 146 1.10 -3.60 10.67
N LEU A 147 1.17 -2.29 10.97
CA LEU A 147 1.69 -1.76 12.23
C LEU A 147 0.78 -2.07 13.44
N LYS A 148 -0.53 -2.05 13.25
CA LYS A 148 -1.49 -2.40 14.31
C LYS A 148 -1.37 -3.87 14.69
N LEU A 149 -1.40 -4.77 13.71
CA LEU A 149 -1.30 -6.21 13.93
C LEU A 149 0.02 -6.54 14.66
N THR A 150 1.15 -6.01 14.18
CA THR A 150 2.44 -6.24 14.84
C THR A 150 2.52 -5.67 16.26
N SER A 151 1.90 -4.52 16.53
CA SER A 151 1.80 -3.96 17.87
C SER A 151 0.91 -4.78 18.83
N GLU A 152 -0.17 -5.40 18.35
CA GLU A 152 -1.08 -6.22 19.17
C GLU A 152 -0.44 -7.59 19.49
N TYR A 153 0.19 -8.23 18.49
CA TYR A 153 0.92 -9.48 18.69
C TYR A 153 2.15 -9.32 19.61
N GLY A 154 2.79 -8.15 19.63
CA GLY A 154 3.88 -7.85 20.55
C GLY A 154 3.45 -7.70 22.02
N LYS A 155 2.18 -7.38 22.29
CA LYS A 155 1.62 -7.30 23.64
C LYS A 155 1.13 -8.65 24.17
N ALA A 156 0.59 -9.51 23.30
CA ALA A 156 0.10 -10.84 23.67
C ALA A 156 1.21 -11.87 23.98
N SER A 157 2.48 -11.49 23.79
CA SER A 157 3.66 -12.35 24.00
C SER A 157 4.48 -11.96 25.24
N LYS A 158 4.03 -10.98 26.03
CA LYS A 158 4.58 -10.63 27.35
C LYS A 158 3.63 -11.12 28.43
#